data_AF-A0A7S7QLD5-F1
#
_entry.id   AF-A0A7S7QLD5-F1
#
_cell.length_a   1.000
_cell.length_b   1.000
_cell.length_c   1.000
_cell.angle_alpha   90.00
_cell.angle_beta   90.00
_cell.angle_gamma   90.00
#
_symmetry.space_group_name_H-M   'P 1'
#
loop_
_entity.id
_entity.type
_entity.pdbx_description
1 polymer ?
#
loop_
_entity_poly.entity_id
_entity_poly.type
_entity_poly.pdbx_seq_one_letter_code
_entity_poly.pdbx_strand_id
1 'polypeptide(L)'
;MRSAVSVALLLLSVGSTLVSSAPALAQMKLQPKAAPGGPETRYFTAIDGLMDGNADVILKETRQGKTVTAAVLDVCYPADKASDRKDRFVATLTVNGQTLSGSTQSIADKQPVSIKLTRKQSGDSFDFRGQITIGQAVTEVASSDNSDLSEKEFLDNQTTDDGITPQPKDFTDVSPESVGVRVKLDTAADFLKSLKGEPVEIGTSSLAVSCDALRAGEQTINLTVDPERASALLAKAKAMPGVTAAGWTSGAVEMDRTIRFAAADWSSGDKINKDKLASAISAVLARTLQAKAASAAWNANTGKLKLVLKRPSGVYPALGLVENLEITALVSPDKPGSTDKLMLWVSSPVTSTSDDSAGAKLNLSDDSSGDEEGGEPRDDNGTIDALTKEFKGQRWDADKSVWK
;
A
#
# COMPACT_ATOMS: atom_id res chain seq x y z
N MET A 1 -50.62 5.48 43.61
CA MET A 1 -51.99 5.01 43.32
C MET A 1 -51.86 3.61 42.74
N ARG A 2 -52.17 2.58 43.54
CA ARG A 2 -53.35 1.68 43.38
C ARG A 2 -53.32 0.96 42.03
N SER A 3 -52.89 -0.31 42.01
CA SER A 3 -53.77 -1.51 42.07
C SER A 3 -54.20 -1.91 40.63
N ALA A 4 -54.30 -3.16 40.19
CA ALA A 4 -54.35 -4.49 40.82
C ALA A 4 -54.50 -5.51 39.65
N VAL A 5 -53.85 -6.70 39.71
CA VAL A 5 -54.49 -8.04 39.84
C VAL A 5 -54.98 -8.62 38.49
N SER A 6 -54.83 -9.89 38.07
CA SER A 6 -54.80 -11.21 38.72
C SER A 6 -54.13 -12.23 37.76
N VAL A 7 -53.22 -13.13 38.17
CA VAL A 7 -53.38 -14.43 38.88
C VAL A 7 -53.74 -15.63 37.99
N ALA A 8 -52.80 -16.59 37.93
CA ALA A 8 -52.97 -18.03 38.24
C ALA A 8 -51.58 -18.67 38.03
N LEU A 9 -50.79 -19.13 39.02
CA LEU A 9 -50.99 -19.93 40.24
C LEU A 9 -51.56 -21.33 40.00
N LEU A 10 -50.67 -22.35 40.02
CA LEU A 10 -50.66 -23.52 40.92
C LEU A 10 -49.37 -24.32 40.63
N LEU A 11 -48.39 -24.39 41.54
CA LEU A 11 -48.27 -25.33 42.68
C LEU A 11 -48.04 -26.77 42.16
N LEU A 12 -46.99 -27.51 42.53
CA LEU A 12 -46.61 -27.96 43.87
C LEU A 12 -45.12 -28.46 43.81
N SER A 13 -44.20 -28.00 44.68
CA SER A 13 -43.90 -28.49 46.06
C SER A 13 -43.05 -29.78 46.05
N VAL A 14 -42.01 -30.08 46.84
CA VAL A 14 -41.42 -29.61 48.13
C VAL A 14 -39.98 -30.16 48.19
N GLY A 15 -39.06 -29.50 48.89
CA GLY A 15 -37.85 -30.17 49.40
C GLY A 15 -36.68 -29.25 49.76
N SER A 16 -36.79 -28.49 50.84
CA SER A 16 -35.74 -27.63 51.39
C SER A 16 -34.77 -28.43 52.28
N THR A 17 -33.46 -28.21 52.14
CA THR A 17 -32.54 -28.01 53.30
C THR A 17 -31.19 -27.41 52.86
N LEU A 18 -30.95 -26.21 53.39
CA LEU A 18 -29.71 -25.66 53.99
C LEU A 18 -28.37 -25.77 53.23
N VAL A 19 -27.91 -24.58 52.87
CA VAL A 19 -26.60 -24.19 52.40
C VAL A 19 -25.54 -24.45 53.48
N SER A 20 -24.50 -25.23 53.16
CA SER A 20 -23.18 -25.07 53.75
C SER A 20 -22.24 -24.53 52.68
N SER A 21 -21.80 -23.29 52.83
CA SER A 21 -20.75 -22.68 52.02
C SER A 21 -19.38 -23.21 52.46
N ALA A 22 -18.76 -24.03 51.61
CA ALA A 22 -17.35 -24.42 51.66
C ALA A 22 -16.83 -24.56 50.21
N PRO A 23 -15.51 -24.41 49.97
CA PRO A 23 -14.96 -23.63 48.87
C PRO A 23 -15.14 -24.29 47.50
N ALA A 24 -15.30 -23.47 46.46
CA ALA A 24 -15.23 -23.87 45.07
C ALA A 24 -13.79 -24.33 44.75
N LEU A 25 -13.51 -25.62 44.98
CA LEU A 25 -12.48 -26.31 44.23
C LEU A 25 -13.07 -26.61 42.86
N ALA A 26 -12.60 -25.89 41.85
CA ALA A 26 -12.87 -26.17 40.46
C ALA A 26 -12.57 -27.65 40.18
N GLN A 27 -13.62 -28.47 40.03
CA GLN A 27 -13.47 -29.72 39.29
C GLN A 27 -13.12 -29.30 37.87
N MET A 28 -11.83 -29.37 37.54
CA MET A 28 -11.39 -29.62 36.17
C MET A 28 -12.17 -30.84 35.70
N LYS A 29 -13.29 -30.58 35.02
CA LYS A 29 -13.92 -31.55 34.15
C LYS A 29 -12.87 -31.79 33.09
N LEU A 30 -12.11 -32.87 33.26
CA LEU A 30 -11.22 -33.42 32.25
C LEU A 30 -12.00 -33.35 30.94
N GLN A 31 -11.52 -32.50 30.03
CA GLN A 31 -12.03 -32.46 28.67
C GLN A 31 -12.06 -33.90 28.18
N PRO A 32 -13.16 -34.34 27.53
CA PRO A 32 -13.15 -35.62 26.85
C PRO A 32 -11.93 -35.64 25.94
N LYS A 33 -11.08 -36.66 26.12
CA LYS A 33 -9.93 -36.95 25.27
C LYS A 33 -10.31 -36.67 23.82
N ALA A 34 -9.60 -35.76 23.17
CA ALA A 34 -9.84 -35.40 21.77
C ALA A 34 -10.00 -36.68 20.94
N ALA A 35 -11.09 -36.72 20.15
CA ALA A 35 -11.30 -37.79 19.19
C ALA A 35 -10.08 -37.92 18.26
N PRO A 36 -9.77 -39.11 17.71
CA PRO A 36 -8.64 -39.29 16.81
C PRO A 36 -8.68 -38.24 15.69
N GLY A 37 -7.62 -37.44 15.59
CA GLY A 37 -7.56 -36.20 14.84
C GLY A 37 -8.05 -36.34 13.40
N GLY A 38 -9.02 -35.50 13.04
CA GLY A 38 -9.43 -35.31 11.65
C GLY A 38 -8.29 -34.78 10.79
N PRO A 39 -8.50 -34.67 9.48
CA PRO A 39 -7.50 -34.08 8.59
C PRO A 39 -7.15 -32.65 9.02
N GLU A 40 -5.85 -32.37 9.14
CA GLU A 40 -5.32 -31.05 9.48
C GLU A 40 -4.56 -30.45 8.30
N THR A 41 -4.79 -29.16 8.03
CA THR A 41 -4.03 -28.40 7.02
C THR A 41 -2.86 -27.68 7.68
N ARG A 42 -1.67 -27.84 7.10
CA ARG A 42 -0.43 -27.18 7.53
C ARG A 42 0.23 -26.49 6.34
N TYR A 43 0.89 -25.36 6.60
CA TYR A 43 1.54 -24.54 5.59
C TYR A 43 3.02 -24.37 5.89
N PHE A 44 3.85 -24.45 4.87
CA PHE A 44 5.24 -23.98 4.91
C PHE A 44 5.35 -22.79 3.97
N THR A 45 5.83 -21.65 4.47
CA THR A 45 5.97 -20.40 3.70
C THR A 45 7.44 -19.99 3.52
N ALA A 46 8.36 -20.74 4.11
CA ALA A 46 9.80 -20.63 3.90
C ALA A 46 10.29 -22.02 3.51
N ILE A 47 10.73 -22.18 2.25
CA ILE A 47 11.46 -23.36 1.78
C ILE A 47 12.68 -22.84 1.04
N ASP A 48 13.82 -22.90 1.71
CA ASP A 48 15.09 -22.37 1.21
C ASP A 48 15.66 -23.15 0.02
N GLY A 49 16.56 -22.48 -0.72
CA GLY A 49 17.31 -23.08 -1.82
C GLY A 49 16.59 -23.11 -3.16
N LEU A 50 15.31 -22.70 -3.22
CA LEU A 50 14.61 -22.59 -4.49
C LEU A 50 14.96 -21.28 -5.21
N MET A 51 15.45 -21.38 -6.46
CA MET A 51 15.85 -20.27 -7.33
C MET A 51 16.83 -19.29 -6.67
N ASP A 52 17.90 -19.83 -6.09
CA ASP A 52 18.92 -19.06 -5.37
C ASP A 52 18.33 -18.25 -4.20
N GLY A 53 17.21 -18.72 -3.62
CA GLY A 53 16.50 -18.05 -2.51
C GLY A 53 15.53 -16.94 -2.93
N ASN A 54 15.32 -16.73 -4.24
CA ASN A 54 14.48 -15.64 -4.75
C ASN A 54 13.04 -16.06 -5.06
N ALA A 55 12.66 -17.29 -4.77
CA ALA A 55 11.30 -17.77 -4.93
C ALA A 55 10.49 -17.62 -3.65
N ASP A 56 9.23 -17.23 -3.81
CA ASP A 56 8.21 -17.26 -2.78
C ASP A 56 7.47 -18.61 -2.91
N VAL A 57 7.56 -19.42 -1.86
CA VAL A 57 7.12 -20.82 -1.86
C VAL A 57 6.09 -21.05 -0.76
N ILE A 58 4.93 -21.59 -1.15
CA ILE A 58 3.91 -22.07 -0.23
C ILE A 58 3.68 -23.55 -0.48
N LEU A 59 4.04 -24.39 0.49
CA LEU A 59 3.66 -25.82 0.51
C LEU A 59 2.51 -26.02 1.49
N LYS A 60 1.34 -26.37 0.95
CA LYS A 60 0.18 -26.79 1.72
C LYS A 60 0.18 -28.31 1.85
N GLU A 61 0.15 -28.83 3.07
CA GLU A 61 -0.02 -30.25 3.36
C GLU A 61 -1.36 -30.50 4.06
N THR A 62 -2.04 -31.58 3.70
CA THR A 62 -3.14 -32.15 4.49
C THR A 62 -2.64 -33.41 5.18
N ARG A 63 -2.76 -33.48 6.49
CA ARG A 63 -2.22 -34.55 7.33
C ARG A 63 -3.31 -35.30 8.08
N GLN A 64 -3.11 -36.60 8.26
CA GLN A 64 -3.87 -37.40 9.22
C GLN A 64 -2.88 -37.92 10.27
N GLY A 65 -2.83 -37.26 11.42
CA GLY A 65 -1.73 -37.43 12.36
C GLY A 65 -0.39 -37.02 11.74
N LYS A 66 0.60 -37.93 11.74
CA LYS A 66 1.93 -37.69 11.14
C LYS A 66 1.99 -37.98 9.64
N THR A 67 0.94 -38.57 9.07
CA THR A 67 0.93 -39.01 7.67
C THR A 67 0.43 -37.88 6.78
N VAL A 68 1.24 -37.47 5.80
CA VAL A 68 0.79 -36.55 4.74
C VAL A 68 -0.12 -37.34 3.78
N THR A 69 -1.28 -36.79 3.48
CA THR A 69 -2.31 -37.42 2.63
C THR A 69 -2.54 -36.65 1.32
N ALA A 70 -2.28 -35.35 1.33
CA ALA A 70 -2.26 -34.51 0.15
C ALA A 70 -1.22 -33.40 0.32
N ALA A 71 -0.67 -32.92 -0.79
CA ALA A 71 0.22 -31.77 -0.80
C ALA A 71 0.02 -30.93 -2.06
N VAL A 72 0.06 -29.62 -1.92
CA VAL A 72 0.02 -28.65 -3.03
C VAL A 72 1.19 -27.69 -2.86
N LEU A 73 2.01 -27.57 -3.89
CA LEU A 73 3.12 -26.65 -3.95
C LEU A 73 2.77 -25.48 -4.88
N ASP A 74 2.80 -24.27 -4.33
CA ASP A 74 2.60 -23.01 -5.03
C ASP A 74 3.89 -22.20 -4.98
N VAL A 75 4.52 -22.00 -6.13
CA VAL A 75 5.80 -21.29 -6.25
C VAL A 75 5.63 -20.11 -7.16
N CYS A 76 6.02 -18.94 -6.67
CA CYS A 76 6.23 -17.74 -7.45
C CYS A 76 7.73 -17.44 -7.50
N TYR A 77 8.26 -17.15 -8.69
CA TYR A 77 9.71 -17.03 -8.90
C TYR A 77 10.05 -15.99 -9.98
N PRO A 78 11.26 -15.41 -9.96
CA PRO A 78 11.74 -14.53 -11.02
C PRO A 78 11.89 -15.33 -12.32
N ALA A 79 11.17 -14.92 -13.37
CA ALA A 79 11.21 -15.56 -14.68
C ALA A 79 12.45 -15.15 -15.50
N ASP A 80 13.09 -14.05 -15.12
CA ASP A 80 14.32 -13.52 -15.73
C ASP A 80 15.16 -12.85 -14.64
N LYS A 81 16.48 -13.12 -14.60
CA LYS A 81 17.39 -12.54 -13.61
C LYS A 81 17.63 -11.04 -13.83
N ALA A 82 17.34 -10.52 -15.01
CA ALA A 82 17.53 -9.10 -15.37
C ALA A 82 16.22 -8.28 -15.30
N SER A 83 15.13 -8.83 -14.79
CA SER A 83 13.81 -8.19 -14.76
C SER A 83 13.03 -8.55 -13.50
N ASP A 84 12.14 -7.64 -13.05
CA ASP A 84 11.17 -7.92 -11.99
C ASP A 84 10.04 -8.86 -12.41
N ARG A 85 10.08 -9.37 -13.65
CA ARG A 85 9.08 -10.29 -14.20
C ARG A 85 9.08 -11.58 -13.38
N LYS A 86 7.93 -11.89 -12.78
CA LYS A 86 7.69 -13.15 -12.06
C LYS A 86 6.81 -14.09 -12.88
N ASP A 87 6.99 -15.38 -12.68
CA ASP A 87 6.06 -16.42 -13.10
C ASP A 87 5.70 -17.26 -11.87
N ARG A 88 4.62 -18.03 -11.98
CA ARG A 88 4.08 -18.85 -10.92
C ARG A 88 3.67 -20.20 -11.47
N PHE A 89 3.78 -21.25 -10.66
CA PHE A 89 3.11 -22.51 -10.92
C PHE A 89 2.47 -23.05 -9.65
N VAL A 90 1.40 -23.83 -9.84
CA VAL A 90 0.76 -24.59 -8.77
C VAL A 90 0.74 -26.05 -9.17
N ALA A 91 1.25 -26.92 -8.30
CA ALA A 91 1.33 -28.35 -8.52
C ALA A 91 0.65 -29.12 -7.40
N THR A 92 -0.31 -29.98 -7.76
CA THR A 92 -0.77 -31.02 -6.84
C THR A 92 0.26 -32.13 -6.82
N LEU A 93 0.76 -32.48 -5.64
CA LEU A 93 1.82 -33.47 -5.48
C LEU A 93 1.23 -34.82 -5.08
N THR A 94 1.67 -35.87 -5.77
CA THR A 94 1.46 -37.25 -5.37
C THR A 94 2.33 -37.53 -4.15
N VAL A 95 1.71 -38.01 -3.07
CA VAL A 95 2.38 -38.36 -1.82
C VAL A 95 2.69 -39.85 -1.82
N ASN A 96 3.96 -40.22 -1.73
CA ASN A 96 4.41 -41.60 -1.59
C ASN A 96 5.41 -41.72 -0.43
N GLY A 97 4.86 -42.02 0.76
CA GLY A 97 5.62 -42.00 2.01
C GLY A 97 6.19 -40.61 2.28
N GLN A 98 7.52 -40.49 2.25
CA GLN A 98 8.23 -39.21 2.42
C GLN A 98 8.45 -38.46 1.10
N THR A 99 8.16 -39.08 -0.04
CA THR A 99 8.38 -38.47 -1.36
C THR A 99 7.13 -37.72 -1.79
N LEU A 100 7.32 -36.47 -2.24
CA LEU A 100 6.31 -35.62 -2.86
C LEU A 100 6.72 -35.40 -4.32
N SER A 101 5.90 -35.81 -5.27
CA SER A 101 6.22 -35.69 -6.70
C SER A 101 5.05 -35.16 -7.51
N GLY A 102 5.31 -34.30 -8.47
CA GLY A 102 4.27 -33.75 -9.34
C GLY A 102 4.83 -33.18 -10.63
N SER A 103 3.93 -32.89 -11.56
CA SER A 103 4.22 -32.13 -12.77
C SER A 103 3.09 -31.13 -13.03
N THR A 104 3.43 -30.01 -13.62
CA THR A 104 2.48 -28.95 -13.98
C THR A 104 3.09 -28.09 -15.10
N GLN A 105 2.49 -26.93 -15.38
CA GLN A 105 3.08 -25.88 -16.19
C GLN A 105 3.08 -24.56 -15.44
N SER A 106 4.04 -23.69 -15.75
CA SER A 106 4.01 -22.30 -15.28
C SER A 106 2.84 -21.53 -15.91
N ILE A 107 2.39 -20.47 -15.25
CA ILE A 107 1.16 -19.76 -15.61
C ILE A 107 1.41 -18.81 -16.78
N ALA A 108 2.46 -17.99 -16.72
CA ALA A 108 2.74 -16.98 -17.73
C ALA A 108 3.45 -17.60 -18.94
N ASP A 109 4.61 -18.22 -18.73
CA ASP A 109 5.46 -18.69 -19.83
C ASP A 109 5.10 -20.11 -20.32
N LYS A 110 4.16 -20.78 -19.64
CA LYS A 110 3.71 -22.15 -19.95
C LYS A 110 4.85 -23.17 -19.98
N GLN A 111 5.89 -22.95 -19.18
CA GLN A 111 7.03 -23.87 -19.13
C GLN A 111 6.64 -25.17 -18.42
N PRO A 112 7.09 -26.34 -18.89
CA PRO A 112 6.85 -27.59 -18.19
C PRO A 112 7.58 -27.58 -16.85
N VAL A 113 6.90 -28.00 -15.79
CA VAL A 113 7.46 -28.10 -14.44
C VAL A 113 7.41 -29.55 -13.98
N SER A 114 8.50 -30.04 -13.41
CA SER A 114 8.53 -31.32 -12.67
C SER A 114 9.13 -31.13 -11.29
N ILE A 115 8.51 -31.76 -10.30
CA ILE A 115 8.84 -31.62 -8.88
C ILE A 115 9.11 -33.01 -8.31
N LYS A 116 10.21 -33.15 -7.59
CA LYS A 116 10.48 -34.30 -6.74
C LYS A 116 11.16 -33.84 -5.47
N LEU A 117 10.44 -33.88 -4.37
CA LEU A 117 10.91 -33.52 -3.03
C LEU A 117 10.83 -34.72 -2.10
N THR A 118 11.72 -34.78 -1.14
CA THR A 118 11.73 -35.73 -0.04
C THR A 118 11.63 -34.93 1.25
N ARG A 119 10.64 -35.27 2.05
CA ARG A 119 10.33 -34.63 3.32
C ARG A 119 10.80 -35.51 4.47
N LYS A 120 11.62 -34.97 5.37
CA LYS A 120 12.06 -35.65 6.59
C LYS A 120 11.64 -34.82 7.79
N GLN A 121 10.98 -35.43 8.77
CA GLN A 121 10.62 -34.77 10.03
C GLN A 121 11.67 -35.08 11.10
N SER A 122 12.12 -34.04 11.80
CA SER A 122 13.11 -34.10 12.88
C SER A 122 12.54 -33.38 14.12
N GLY A 123 11.79 -34.11 14.95
CA GLY A 123 11.02 -33.48 16.04
C GLY A 123 9.89 -32.63 15.48
N ASP A 124 9.90 -31.33 15.79
CA ASP A 124 8.92 -30.35 15.32
C ASP A 124 9.37 -29.62 14.04
N SER A 125 10.60 -29.87 13.56
CA SER A 125 11.12 -29.28 12.33
C SER A 125 11.08 -30.25 11.15
N PHE A 126 11.17 -29.69 9.94
CA PHE A 126 11.07 -30.42 8.68
C PHE A 126 12.21 -30.06 7.72
N ASP A 127 12.81 -31.08 7.12
CA ASP A 127 13.77 -30.93 6.03
C ASP A 127 13.12 -31.29 4.70
N PHE A 128 13.37 -30.48 3.67
CA PHE A 128 12.97 -30.74 2.29
C PHE A 128 14.21 -30.82 1.41
N ARG A 129 14.36 -31.96 0.71
CA ARG A 129 15.46 -32.20 -0.23
C ARG A 129 14.94 -32.71 -1.57
N GLY A 130 15.51 -32.24 -2.67
CA GLY A 130 15.13 -32.77 -3.98
C GLY A 130 15.43 -31.82 -5.12
N GLN A 131 14.61 -31.88 -6.16
CA GLN A 131 14.79 -31.07 -7.35
C GLN A 131 13.45 -30.55 -7.88
N ILE A 132 13.49 -29.31 -8.36
CA ILE A 132 12.42 -28.73 -9.18
C ILE A 132 13.04 -28.35 -10.52
N THR A 133 12.42 -28.81 -11.60
CA THR A 133 12.83 -28.48 -12.95
C THR A 133 11.76 -27.62 -13.60
N ILE A 134 12.14 -26.45 -14.11
CA ILE A 134 11.29 -25.54 -14.88
C ILE A 134 11.90 -25.38 -16.26
N GLY A 135 11.18 -25.83 -17.30
CA GLY A 135 11.74 -25.91 -18.65
C GLY A 135 12.97 -26.81 -18.67
N GLN A 136 14.14 -26.21 -18.87
CA GLN A 136 15.44 -26.89 -18.85
C GLN A 136 16.26 -26.61 -17.58
N ALA A 137 15.83 -25.65 -16.76
CA ALA A 137 16.55 -25.26 -15.55
C ALA A 137 16.21 -26.24 -14.41
N VAL A 138 17.23 -26.86 -13.83
CA VAL A 138 17.10 -27.74 -12.66
C VAL A 138 17.61 -27.00 -11.43
N THR A 139 16.78 -26.90 -10.41
CA THR A 139 17.14 -26.32 -9.12
C THR A 139 17.13 -27.40 -8.05
N GLU A 140 18.24 -27.55 -7.34
CA GLU A 140 18.30 -28.41 -6.16
C GLU A 140 17.67 -27.69 -4.97
N VAL A 141 16.76 -28.39 -4.29
CA VAL A 141 16.15 -27.92 -3.05
C VAL A 141 16.88 -28.60 -1.90
N ALA A 142 17.39 -27.80 -0.97
CA ALA A 142 18.01 -28.26 0.25
C ALA A 142 17.66 -27.27 1.37
N SER A 143 16.47 -27.46 1.94
CA SER A 143 15.96 -26.64 3.04
C SER A 143 15.88 -27.47 4.31
N SER A 144 16.39 -26.94 5.41
CA SER A 144 16.42 -27.60 6.71
C SER A 144 15.74 -26.75 7.77
N ASP A 145 15.32 -27.38 8.86
CA ASP A 145 14.78 -26.70 10.04
C ASP A 145 13.51 -25.85 9.78
N ASN A 146 12.69 -26.26 8.82
CA ASN A 146 11.45 -25.55 8.50
C ASN A 146 10.39 -25.78 9.58
N SER A 147 9.68 -24.70 9.93
CA SER A 147 8.49 -24.74 10.77
C SER A 147 7.22 -24.63 9.91
N ASP A 148 6.13 -25.23 10.37
CA ASP A 148 4.84 -25.12 9.71
C ASP A 148 3.85 -24.24 10.49
N LEU A 149 2.95 -23.63 9.74
CA LEU A 149 1.85 -22.82 10.24
C LEU A 149 0.56 -23.62 10.19
N SER A 150 -0.32 -23.40 11.16
CA SER A 150 -1.72 -23.81 11.02
C SER A 150 -2.43 -23.01 9.93
N GLU A 151 -3.55 -23.52 9.44
CA GLU A 151 -4.38 -22.79 8.48
C GLU A 151 -4.85 -21.43 9.01
N LYS A 152 -5.16 -21.33 10.30
CA LYS A 152 -5.52 -20.05 10.93
C LYS A 152 -4.35 -19.07 10.92
N GLU A 153 -3.17 -19.48 11.37
CA GLU A 153 -1.98 -18.61 11.38
C GLU A 153 -1.59 -18.16 9.97
N PHE A 154 -1.67 -19.07 9.00
CA PHE A 154 -1.43 -18.73 7.60
C PHE A 154 -2.42 -17.65 7.14
N LEU A 155 -3.73 -17.85 7.34
CA LEU A 155 -4.76 -16.89 6.92
C LEU A 155 -4.67 -15.54 7.64
N ASP A 156 -4.35 -15.54 8.94
CA ASP A 156 -4.16 -14.31 9.72
C ASP A 156 -2.95 -13.49 9.22
N ASN A 157 -1.97 -14.15 8.57
CA ASN A 157 -0.80 -13.50 7.95
C ASN A 157 -1.05 -13.05 6.49
N GLN A 158 -2.16 -13.43 5.87
CA GLN A 158 -2.50 -12.99 4.51
C GLN A 158 -3.17 -11.61 4.56
N THR A 159 -2.40 -10.54 4.63
CA THR A 159 -2.92 -9.17 4.49
C THR A 159 -2.86 -8.71 3.04
N THR A 160 -4.00 -8.33 2.47
CA THR A 160 -4.03 -7.57 1.20
C THR A 160 -4.97 -6.39 1.39
N ASP A 161 -4.44 -5.31 1.97
CA ASP A 161 -5.08 -4.00 1.92
C ASP A 161 -4.44 -3.21 0.78
N ASP A 162 -5.23 -2.85 -0.22
CA ASP A 162 -4.77 -2.00 -1.32
C ASP A 162 -4.98 -0.51 -1.03
N GLY A 163 -5.53 -0.17 0.14
CA GLY A 163 -5.83 1.19 0.55
C GLY A 163 -6.88 1.87 -0.32
N ILE A 164 -7.62 1.13 -1.17
CA ILE A 164 -8.58 1.72 -2.09
C ILE A 164 -9.86 2.08 -1.32
N THR A 165 -10.12 3.39 -1.23
CA THR A 165 -11.38 3.95 -0.73
C THR A 165 -12.23 4.44 -1.92
N PRO A 166 -13.30 3.72 -2.31
CA PRO A 166 -14.04 4.02 -3.55
C PRO A 166 -14.76 5.37 -3.57
N GLN A 167 -15.13 5.88 -2.40
CA GLN A 167 -15.86 7.14 -2.21
C GLN A 167 -15.54 7.68 -0.80
N PRO A 168 -14.36 8.27 -0.60
CA PRO A 168 -14.01 8.87 0.68
C PRO A 168 -14.95 10.05 0.97
N LYS A 169 -15.20 10.33 2.25
CA LYS A 169 -16.03 11.47 2.68
C LYS A 169 -15.38 12.80 2.31
N ASP A 170 -14.07 12.86 2.50
CA ASP A 170 -13.15 13.97 2.26
C ASP A 170 -11.73 13.39 2.09
N PHE A 171 -10.75 14.22 1.80
CA PHE A 171 -9.37 13.80 1.53
C PHE A 171 -8.46 13.85 2.76
N THR A 172 -8.98 13.59 3.97
CA THR A 172 -8.14 13.56 5.18
C THR A 172 -7.35 12.26 5.33
N ASP A 173 -7.92 11.14 4.85
CA ASP A 173 -7.35 9.79 5.01
C ASP A 173 -6.75 9.24 3.70
N VAL A 174 -7.05 9.90 2.57
CA VAL A 174 -6.57 9.55 1.22
C VAL A 174 -6.28 10.82 0.45
N SER A 175 -5.43 10.76 -0.58
CA SER A 175 -4.98 11.95 -1.30
C SER A 175 -5.80 12.19 -2.58
N PRO A 176 -6.14 13.44 -2.91
CA PRO A 176 -7.05 13.79 -4.02
C PRO A 176 -6.51 13.41 -5.42
N GLU A 177 -5.19 13.36 -5.57
CA GLU A 177 -4.49 13.00 -6.81
C GLU A 177 -4.21 11.50 -6.96
N SER A 178 -4.28 10.74 -5.86
CA SER A 178 -3.83 9.35 -5.78
C SER A 178 -5.01 8.41 -5.99
N VAL A 179 -4.93 7.61 -7.06
CA VAL A 179 -5.99 6.69 -7.47
C VAL A 179 -5.42 5.28 -7.58
N GLY A 180 -6.07 4.32 -6.93
CA GLY A 180 -5.81 2.90 -7.09
C GLY A 180 -6.87 2.24 -7.97
N VAL A 181 -6.44 1.39 -8.90
CA VAL A 181 -7.36 0.55 -9.70
C VAL A 181 -6.92 -0.92 -9.62
N ARG A 182 -7.73 -1.75 -8.99
CA ARG A 182 -7.55 -3.19 -8.93
C ARG A 182 -8.16 -3.84 -10.17
N VAL A 183 -7.35 -4.59 -10.91
CA VAL A 183 -7.70 -5.21 -12.20
C VAL A 183 -7.23 -6.65 -12.26
N LYS A 184 -8.03 -7.53 -12.89
CA LYS A 184 -7.65 -8.92 -13.12
C LYS A 184 -6.43 -9.02 -14.04
N LEU A 185 -5.53 -9.95 -13.73
CA LEU A 185 -4.25 -10.10 -14.44
C LEU A 185 -4.40 -10.36 -15.94
N ASP A 186 -5.43 -11.11 -16.35
CA ASP A 186 -5.72 -11.42 -17.75
C ASP A 186 -6.16 -10.19 -18.56
N THR A 187 -6.64 -9.14 -17.89
CA THR A 187 -7.10 -7.88 -18.50
C THR A 187 -6.22 -6.67 -18.20
N ALA A 188 -5.26 -6.79 -17.28
CA ALA A 188 -4.41 -5.70 -16.81
C ALA A 188 -3.65 -5.01 -17.97
N ALA A 189 -3.16 -5.79 -18.93
CA ALA A 189 -2.46 -5.25 -20.10
C ALA A 189 -3.37 -4.36 -20.97
N ASP A 190 -4.64 -4.72 -21.12
CA ASP A 190 -5.60 -3.93 -21.90
C ASP A 190 -6.06 -2.68 -21.14
N PHE A 191 -6.24 -2.80 -19.82
CA PHE A 191 -6.43 -1.64 -18.95
C PHE A 191 -5.27 -0.64 -19.10
N LEU A 192 -4.01 -1.07 -19.00
CA LEU A 192 -2.83 -0.21 -19.16
C LEU A 192 -2.74 0.40 -20.57
N LYS A 193 -3.08 -0.35 -21.62
CA LYS A 193 -3.16 0.19 -22.99
C LYS A 193 -4.21 1.30 -23.10
N SER A 194 -5.34 1.18 -22.39
CA SER A 194 -6.41 2.18 -22.40
C SER A 194 -6.02 3.53 -21.78
N LEU A 195 -4.95 3.54 -20.96
CA LEU A 195 -4.39 4.74 -20.33
C LEU A 195 -3.38 5.47 -21.23
N LYS A 196 -2.97 4.89 -22.36
CA LYS A 196 -2.04 5.55 -23.27
C LYS A 196 -2.65 6.84 -23.82
N GLY A 197 -1.93 7.95 -23.64
CA GLY A 197 -2.37 9.27 -24.05
C GLY A 197 -3.37 9.94 -23.11
N GLU A 198 -3.81 9.26 -22.04
CA GLU A 198 -4.55 9.90 -20.96
C GLU A 198 -3.61 10.75 -20.11
N PRO A 199 -4.06 11.91 -19.59
CA PRO A 199 -3.24 12.80 -18.78
C PRO A 199 -3.17 12.28 -17.32
N VAL A 200 -2.48 11.16 -17.15
CA VAL A 200 -2.28 10.41 -15.89
C VAL A 200 -0.84 9.88 -15.84
N GLU A 201 -0.28 9.83 -14.64
CA GLU A 201 1.00 9.16 -14.39
C GLU A 201 0.75 7.78 -13.76
N ILE A 202 1.50 6.77 -14.20
CA ILE A 202 1.40 5.40 -13.69
C ILE A 202 2.61 5.15 -12.78
N GLY A 203 2.36 4.71 -11.56
CA GLY A 203 3.42 4.31 -10.63
C GLY A 203 4.14 3.08 -11.16
N THR A 204 5.42 3.20 -11.49
CA THR A 204 6.22 2.12 -12.08
C THR A 204 6.34 0.91 -11.17
N SER A 205 6.39 1.13 -9.84
CA SER A 205 6.36 0.08 -8.83
C SER A 205 5.10 -0.78 -8.88
N SER A 206 3.98 -0.22 -9.36
CA SER A 206 2.72 -0.94 -9.51
C SER A 206 2.60 -1.71 -10.82
N LEU A 207 3.58 -1.64 -11.73
CA LEU A 207 3.60 -2.39 -12.98
C LEU A 207 4.11 -3.82 -12.80
N ALA A 208 5.06 -4.01 -11.89
CA ALA A 208 5.59 -5.33 -11.56
C ALA A 208 4.53 -6.14 -10.79
N VAL A 209 4.20 -7.34 -11.28
CA VAL A 209 3.23 -8.21 -10.62
C VAL A 209 3.91 -8.88 -9.42
N SER A 210 3.39 -8.63 -8.21
CA SER A 210 3.86 -9.30 -7.00
C SER A 210 3.41 -10.77 -6.96
N CYS A 211 4.03 -11.59 -6.11
CA CYS A 211 3.59 -12.97 -5.90
C CYS A 211 2.18 -13.03 -5.32
N ASP A 212 1.83 -12.10 -4.44
CA ASP A 212 0.48 -11.99 -3.89
C ASP A 212 -0.54 -11.64 -4.98
N ALA A 213 -0.20 -10.73 -5.90
CA ALA A 213 -1.06 -10.41 -7.04
C ALA A 213 -1.23 -11.62 -7.98
N LEU A 214 -0.16 -12.37 -8.26
CA LEU A 214 -0.21 -13.64 -9.02
C LEU A 214 -1.07 -14.70 -8.33
N ARG A 215 -1.12 -14.72 -6.99
CA ARG A 215 -1.97 -15.62 -6.21
C ARG A 215 -3.42 -15.18 -6.18
N ALA A 216 -3.67 -13.88 -6.01
CA ALA A 216 -4.99 -13.28 -6.01
C ALA A 216 -5.65 -13.27 -7.40
N GLY A 217 -4.86 -13.32 -8.47
CA GLY A 217 -5.35 -13.20 -9.84
C GLY A 217 -5.68 -11.77 -10.25
N GLU A 218 -5.33 -10.79 -9.41
CA GLU A 218 -5.62 -9.37 -9.57
C GLU A 218 -4.41 -8.54 -9.13
N GLN A 219 -4.25 -7.36 -9.70
CA GLN A 219 -3.18 -6.42 -9.40
C GLN A 219 -3.75 -5.01 -9.27
N THR A 220 -3.23 -4.23 -8.33
CA THR A 220 -3.56 -2.83 -8.19
C THR A 220 -2.56 -1.98 -8.97
N ILE A 221 -3.07 -1.19 -9.91
CA ILE A 221 -2.32 -0.17 -10.64
C ILE A 221 -2.50 1.17 -9.92
N ASN A 222 -1.39 1.77 -9.53
CA ASN A 222 -1.36 3.06 -8.84
C ASN A 222 -1.22 4.18 -9.87
N LEU A 223 -2.11 5.16 -9.79
CA LEU A 223 -2.23 6.27 -10.72
C LEU A 223 -2.13 7.59 -9.96
N THR A 224 -1.45 8.56 -10.56
CA THR A 224 -1.47 9.96 -10.11
C THR A 224 -2.11 10.81 -11.20
N VAL A 225 -3.16 11.56 -10.84
CA VAL A 225 -3.95 12.35 -11.78
C VAL A 225 -4.31 13.71 -11.19
N ASP A 226 -4.49 14.71 -12.04
CA ASP A 226 -5.10 15.98 -11.65
C ASP A 226 -6.44 15.73 -10.91
N PRO A 227 -6.60 16.24 -9.67
CA PRO A 227 -7.83 16.09 -8.90
C PRO A 227 -9.11 16.52 -9.65
N GLU A 228 -9.04 17.52 -10.53
CA GLU A 228 -10.19 17.94 -11.35
C GLU A 228 -10.66 16.85 -12.34
N ARG A 229 -9.82 15.84 -12.61
CA ARG A 229 -10.11 14.71 -13.52
C ARG A 229 -10.27 13.36 -12.83
N ALA A 230 -9.89 13.25 -11.56
CA ALA A 230 -9.88 11.99 -10.82
C ALA A 230 -11.24 11.26 -10.86
N SER A 231 -12.35 11.97 -10.65
CA SER A 231 -13.68 11.35 -10.67
C SER A 231 -14.07 10.81 -12.06
N ALA A 232 -13.71 11.50 -13.13
CA ALA A 232 -13.97 11.04 -14.49
C ALA A 232 -13.11 9.83 -14.86
N LEU A 233 -11.83 9.83 -14.46
CA LEU A 233 -10.93 8.69 -14.62
C LEU A 233 -11.49 7.46 -13.88
N LEU A 234 -11.94 7.63 -12.63
CA LEU A 234 -12.52 6.55 -11.84
C LEU A 234 -13.81 6.01 -12.46
N ALA A 235 -14.68 6.88 -12.99
CA ALA A 235 -15.89 6.45 -13.69
C ALA A 235 -15.53 5.61 -14.94
N LYS A 236 -14.55 6.04 -15.74
CA LYS A 236 -14.04 5.28 -16.90
C LYS A 236 -13.44 3.94 -16.45
N ALA A 237 -12.61 3.94 -15.41
CA ALA A 237 -11.98 2.73 -14.88
C ALA A 237 -13.00 1.69 -14.41
N LYS A 238 -14.00 2.10 -13.61
CA LYS A 238 -15.07 1.22 -13.12
C LYS A 238 -15.92 0.59 -14.23
N ALA A 239 -15.96 1.20 -15.41
CA ALA A 239 -16.68 0.67 -16.57
C ALA A 239 -15.84 -0.33 -17.40
N MET A 240 -14.54 -0.48 -17.13
CA MET A 240 -13.68 -1.37 -17.91
C MET A 240 -13.79 -2.83 -17.48
N PRO A 241 -13.80 -3.79 -18.44
CA PRO A 241 -13.75 -5.21 -18.12
C PRO A 241 -12.56 -5.57 -17.24
N GLY A 242 -12.80 -6.42 -16.24
CA GLY A 242 -11.76 -6.93 -15.35
C GLY A 242 -11.33 -5.99 -14.23
N VAL A 243 -11.83 -4.75 -14.17
CA VAL A 243 -11.66 -3.89 -12.99
C VAL A 243 -12.58 -4.38 -11.87
N THR A 244 -12.02 -4.67 -10.70
CA THR A 244 -12.73 -5.21 -9.53
C THR A 244 -12.87 -4.19 -8.40
N ALA A 245 -11.95 -3.23 -8.31
CA ALA A 245 -12.07 -2.08 -7.42
C ALA A 245 -11.39 -0.85 -8.04
N ALA A 246 -11.92 0.35 -7.74
CA ALA A 246 -11.28 1.60 -8.11
C ALA A 246 -11.71 2.71 -7.15
N GLY A 247 -10.75 3.51 -6.70
CA GLY A 247 -10.98 4.56 -5.72
C GLY A 247 -9.72 5.38 -5.44
N TRP A 248 -9.78 6.16 -4.38
CA TRP A 248 -8.65 6.96 -3.91
C TRP A 248 -7.79 6.15 -2.94
N THR A 249 -6.50 6.46 -2.92
CA THR A 249 -5.48 5.82 -2.08
C THR A 249 -4.69 6.89 -1.33
N SER A 250 -3.84 6.48 -0.39
CA SER A 250 -2.82 7.38 0.18
C SER A 250 -1.89 7.91 -0.93
N GLY A 251 -1.40 9.13 -0.78
CA GLY A 251 -0.57 9.81 -1.77
C GLY A 251 0.38 10.81 -1.13
N ALA A 252 0.73 11.87 -1.87
CA ALA A 252 1.72 12.84 -1.43
C ALA A 252 1.16 13.90 -0.46
N VAL A 253 -0.17 14.03 -0.40
CA VAL A 253 -0.82 15.06 0.42
C VAL A 253 -0.83 14.64 1.87
N GLU A 254 -0.04 15.37 2.67
CA GLU A 254 -0.04 15.28 4.13
C GLU A 254 -0.80 16.46 4.75
N MET A 255 -1.62 16.17 5.76
CA MET A 255 -2.57 17.15 6.29
C MET A 255 -1.91 18.31 7.06
N ASP A 256 -0.77 18.06 7.71
CA ASP A 256 -0.04 19.08 8.49
C ASP A 256 0.49 20.24 7.64
N ARG A 257 0.64 20.00 6.34
CA ARG A 257 1.09 20.96 5.34
C ARG A 257 0.00 21.41 4.38
N THR A 258 -1.24 21.14 4.75
CA THR A 258 -2.40 21.46 3.94
C THR A 258 -3.23 22.54 4.62
N ILE A 259 -3.69 23.50 3.82
CA ILE A 259 -4.67 24.50 4.24
C ILE A 259 -5.97 24.28 3.49
N ARG A 260 -7.10 24.65 4.10
CA ARG A 260 -8.42 24.62 3.47
C ARG A 260 -8.99 26.03 3.37
N PHE A 261 -9.54 26.40 2.22
CA PHE A 261 -10.05 27.76 1.99
C PHE A 261 -11.27 27.76 1.07
N ALA A 262 -12.00 28.88 1.02
CA ALA A 262 -13.18 28.99 0.17
C ALA A 262 -12.80 29.04 -1.32
N ALA A 263 -13.52 28.30 -2.17
CA ALA A 263 -13.22 28.18 -3.60
C ALA A 263 -13.58 29.43 -4.41
N ALA A 264 -14.59 30.19 -3.98
CA ALA A 264 -15.22 31.27 -4.77
C ALA A 264 -14.22 32.29 -5.33
N ASP A 265 -13.24 32.71 -4.53
CA ASP A 265 -12.23 33.69 -4.95
C ASP A 265 -11.13 33.09 -5.84
N TRP A 266 -11.06 31.77 -5.97
CA TRP A 266 -9.95 31.04 -6.60
C TRP A 266 -10.37 30.20 -7.80
N SER A 267 -11.63 30.29 -8.20
CA SER A 267 -12.20 29.64 -9.38
C SER A 267 -12.46 30.63 -10.51
N SER A 268 -12.48 30.13 -11.74
CA SER A 268 -12.93 30.82 -12.95
C SER A 268 -14.08 30.01 -13.56
N GLY A 269 -15.32 30.37 -13.22
CA GLY A 269 -16.48 29.50 -13.47
C GLY A 269 -16.37 28.21 -12.67
N ASP A 270 -16.56 27.07 -13.33
CA ASP A 270 -16.55 25.74 -12.70
C ASP A 270 -15.14 25.13 -12.54
N LYS A 271 -14.08 25.88 -12.87
CA LYS A 271 -12.69 25.39 -12.84
C LYS A 271 -11.82 26.18 -11.88
N ILE A 272 -10.81 25.53 -11.34
CA ILE A 272 -9.79 26.16 -10.51
C ILE A 272 -8.95 27.13 -11.37
N ASN A 273 -8.76 28.37 -10.90
CA ASN A 273 -7.94 29.36 -11.59
C ASN A 273 -6.45 29.15 -11.27
N LYS A 274 -5.83 28.25 -12.03
CA LYS A 274 -4.44 27.80 -11.85
C LYS A 274 -3.39 28.93 -11.92
N ASP A 275 -3.57 29.92 -12.79
CA ASP A 275 -2.62 31.04 -12.92
C ASP A 275 -2.69 32.00 -11.72
N LYS A 276 -3.91 32.29 -11.26
CA LYS A 276 -4.13 33.11 -10.06
C LYS A 276 -3.54 32.44 -8.82
N LEU A 277 -3.75 31.13 -8.67
CA LEU A 277 -3.19 30.34 -7.59
C LEU A 277 -1.67 30.28 -7.63
N ALA A 278 -1.09 29.95 -8.79
CA ALA A 278 0.37 29.89 -8.93
C ALA A 278 1.02 31.24 -8.59
N SER A 279 0.43 32.35 -9.03
CA SER A 279 0.91 33.70 -8.72
C SER A 279 0.85 34.00 -7.22
N ALA A 280 -0.28 33.70 -6.56
CA ALA A 280 -0.46 33.96 -5.13
C ALA A 280 0.48 33.09 -4.27
N ILE A 281 0.55 31.79 -4.55
CA ILE A 281 1.44 30.86 -3.84
C ILE A 281 2.89 31.31 -4.01
N SER A 282 3.33 31.58 -5.25
CA SER A 282 4.69 32.05 -5.53
C SER A 282 5.02 33.34 -4.77
N ALA A 283 4.11 34.30 -4.72
CA ALA A 283 4.31 35.57 -4.03
C ALA A 283 4.44 35.40 -2.51
N VAL A 284 3.60 34.54 -1.90
CA VAL A 284 3.69 34.24 -0.47
C VAL A 284 5.01 33.53 -0.14
N LEU A 285 5.37 32.51 -0.92
CA LEU A 285 6.60 31.76 -0.71
C LEU A 285 7.85 32.63 -0.90
N ALA A 286 7.87 33.49 -1.92
CA ALA A 286 8.97 34.42 -2.17
C ALA A 286 9.22 35.36 -0.99
N ARG A 287 8.16 35.93 -0.41
CA ARG A 287 8.28 36.79 0.79
C ARG A 287 8.74 36.00 2.01
N THR A 288 8.14 34.83 2.24
CA THR A 288 8.38 34.01 3.44
C THR A 288 9.81 33.44 3.46
N LEU A 289 10.27 32.95 2.31
CA LEU A 289 11.60 32.32 2.16
C LEU A 289 12.71 33.32 1.82
N GLN A 290 12.38 34.62 1.73
CA GLN A 290 13.28 35.70 1.32
C GLN A 290 13.98 35.40 -0.02
N ALA A 291 13.19 34.89 -0.97
CA ALA A 291 13.64 34.43 -2.27
C ALA A 291 12.88 35.13 -3.41
N LYS A 292 13.39 34.99 -4.64
CA LYS A 292 12.73 35.49 -5.85
C LYS A 292 12.17 34.32 -6.64
N ALA A 293 10.92 34.41 -7.08
CA ALA A 293 10.35 33.41 -7.98
C ALA A 293 11.12 33.40 -9.30
N ALA A 294 11.58 32.21 -9.70
CA ALA A 294 12.29 31.97 -10.95
C ALA A 294 11.39 31.27 -11.97
N SER A 295 10.56 30.30 -11.54
CA SER A 295 9.58 29.64 -12.41
C SER A 295 8.39 29.08 -11.63
N ALA A 296 7.28 28.92 -12.34
CA ALA A 296 6.06 28.26 -11.89
C ALA A 296 5.46 27.47 -13.05
N ALA A 297 5.27 26.17 -12.89
CA ALA A 297 4.77 25.30 -13.96
C ALA A 297 3.82 24.23 -13.42
N TRP A 298 2.64 24.12 -14.04
CA TRP A 298 1.69 23.06 -13.74
C TRP A 298 2.00 21.81 -14.56
N ASN A 299 2.07 20.66 -13.89
CA ASN A 299 2.12 19.37 -14.55
C ASN A 299 0.71 19.05 -15.08
N ALA A 300 0.60 18.92 -16.40
CA ALA A 300 -0.68 18.69 -17.07
C ALA A 300 -1.30 17.33 -16.75
N ASN A 301 -0.54 16.34 -16.28
CA ASN A 301 -1.01 14.99 -15.93
C ASN A 301 -1.48 14.91 -14.48
N THR A 302 -0.71 15.46 -13.54
CA THR A 302 -0.95 15.32 -12.10
C THR A 302 -1.63 16.51 -11.45
N GLY A 303 -1.71 17.64 -12.15
CA GLY A 303 -2.23 18.88 -11.58
C GLY A 303 -1.32 19.49 -10.51
N LYS A 304 -0.10 18.97 -10.29
CA LYS A 304 0.87 19.53 -9.35
C LYS A 304 1.52 20.79 -9.93
N LEU A 305 1.72 21.81 -9.11
CA LEU A 305 2.46 23.02 -9.40
C LEU A 305 3.90 22.88 -8.91
N LYS A 306 4.87 22.95 -9.82
CA LYS A 306 6.29 23.05 -9.49
C LYS A 306 6.70 24.52 -9.47
N LEU A 307 7.29 24.95 -8.36
CA LEU A 307 7.82 26.29 -8.15
C LEU A 307 9.33 26.21 -7.94
N VAL A 308 10.07 27.12 -8.57
CA VAL A 308 11.50 27.32 -8.28
C VAL A 308 11.69 28.75 -7.81
N LEU A 309 12.26 28.91 -6.63
CA LEU A 309 12.63 30.21 -6.06
C LEU A 309 14.14 30.25 -5.86
N LYS A 310 14.74 31.43 -6.05
CA LYS A 310 16.19 31.65 -5.93
C LYS A 310 16.50 32.68 -4.87
N ARG A 311 17.50 32.42 -4.04
CA ARG A 311 18.08 33.40 -3.10
C ARG A 311 19.60 33.25 -3.02
N PRO A 312 20.35 34.29 -2.63
CA PRO A 312 21.78 34.15 -2.38
C PRO A 312 22.06 33.09 -1.31
N SER A 313 23.06 32.24 -1.52
CA SER A 313 23.53 31.31 -0.50
C SER A 313 24.27 32.07 0.61
N GLY A 314 23.95 31.75 1.85
CA GLY A 314 24.63 32.32 3.02
C GLY A 314 25.94 31.64 3.38
N VAL A 315 26.26 30.47 2.79
CA VAL A 315 27.37 29.62 3.24
C VAL A 315 28.74 30.27 2.95
N TYR A 316 28.93 30.75 1.72
CA TYR A 316 30.12 31.49 1.31
C TYR A 316 29.73 32.72 0.46
N PRO A 317 29.35 33.84 1.10
CA PRO A 317 28.83 35.02 0.39
C PRO A 317 29.79 35.58 -0.68
N ALA A 318 31.10 35.44 -0.47
CA ALA A 318 32.12 35.89 -1.40
C ALA A 318 32.11 35.17 -2.77
N LEU A 319 31.54 33.96 -2.82
CA LEU A 319 31.42 33.16 -4.05
C LEU A 319 30.17 33.52 -4.87
N GLY A 320 29.24 34.32 -4.33
CA GLY A 320 28.03 34.72 -5.05
C GLY A 320 27.12 33.54 -5.45
N LEU A 321 27.19 32.42 -4.72
CA LEU A 321 26.39 31.22 -4.99
C LEU A 321 24.89 31.47 -4.77
N VAL A 322 24.07 30.68 -5.45
CA VAL A 322 22.61 30.77 -5.43
C VAL A 322 22.01 29.49 -4.86
N GLU A 323 21.13 29.63 -3.87
CA GLU A 323 20.24 28.56 -3.42
C GLU A 323 19.00 28.53 -4.32
N ASN A 324 18.73 27.35 -4.89
CA ASN A 324 17.54 27.02 -5.65
C ASN A 324 16.60 26.23 -4.73
N LEU A 325 15.44 26.81 -4.43
CA LEU A 325 14.39 26.21 -3.61
C LEU A 325 13.31 25.67 -4.54
N GLU A 326 13.24 24.35 -4.68
CA GLU A 326 12.19 23.65 -5.42
C GLU A 326 11.05 23.26 -4.47
N ILE A 327 9.85 23.75 -4.75
CA ILE A 327 8.63 23.45 -3.99
C ILE A 327 7.58 22.88 -4.93
N THR A 328 6.90 21.82 -4.49
CA THR A 328 5.71 21.30 -5.16
C THR A 328 4.47 21.71 -4.37
N ALA A 329 3.44 22.14 -5.06
CA ALA A 329 2.13 22.40 -4.48
C ALA A 329 1.04 21.63 -5.24
N LEU A 330 -0.07 21.34 -4.57
CA LEU A 330 -1.26 20.76 -5.19
C LEU A 330 -2.49 21.49 -4.67
N VAL A 331 -3.36 21.90 -5.59
CA VAL A 331 -4.67 22.48 -5.25
C VAL A 331 -5.74 21.50 -5.71
N SER A 332 -6.69 21.21 -4.82
CA SER A 332 -7.77 20.26 -5.10
C SER A 332 -9.07 20.71 -4.43
N PRO A 333 -10.23 20.20 -4.87
CA PRO A 333 -11.41 20.08 -4.02
C PRO A 333 -11.06 19.41 -2.68
N ASP A 334 -11.75 19.76 -1.61
CA ASP A 334 -11.54 19.14 -0.28
C ASP A 334 -12.18 17.74 -0.12
N LYS A 335 -13.02 17.34 -1.09
CA LYS A 335 -13.69 16.05 -1.14
C LYS A 335 -14.08 15.69 -2.58
N PRO A 336 -14.42 14.42 -2.86
CA PRO A 336 -14.98 14.04 -4.15
C PRO A 336 -16.31 14.75 -4.46
N GLY A 337 -16.52 15.08 -5.74
CA GLY A 337 -17.75 15.72 -6.20
C GLY A 337 -17.78 17.23 -5.93
N SER A 338 -18.97 17.79 -5.77
CA SER A 338 -19.15 19.24 -5.60
C SER A 338 -18.79 19.72 -4.19
N THR A 339 -18.04 20.82 -4.13
CA THR A 339 -17.64 21.48 -2.89
C THR A 339 -17.46 22.98 -3.10
N ASP A 340 -17.64 23.77 -2.05
CA ASP A 340 -17.32 25.21 -2.00
C ASP A 340 -15.94 25.48 -1.40
N LYS A 341 -15.16 24.42 -1.11
CA LYS A 341 -13.84 24.51 -0.48
C LYS A 341 -12.76 23.87 -1.33
N LEU A 342 -11.56 24.44 -1.25
CA LEU A 342 -10.34 23.89 -1.81
C LEU A 342 -9.36 23.55 -0.69
N MET A 343 -8.48 22.60 -0.97
CA MET A 343 -7.27 22.29 -0.23
C MET A 343 -6.06 22.76 -1.03
N LEU A 344 -5.05 23.30 -0.33
CA LEU A 344 -3.73 23.58 -0.87
C LEU A 344 -2.70 22.84 -0.01
N TRP A 345 -2.06 21.83 -0.59
CA TRP A 345 -0.89 21.17 -0.01
C TRP A 345 0.39 21.77 -0.60
N VAL A 346 1.43 21.93 0.22
CA VAL A 346 2.75 22.44 -0.19
C VAL A 346 3.86 21.61 0.42
N SER A 347 4.74 21.05 -0.41
CA SER A 347 5.88 20.22 0.00
C SER A 347 6.96 21.00 0.74
N SER A 348 7.84 20.29 1.45
CA SER A 348 9.14 20.84 1.88
C SER A 348 9.91 21.39 0.70
N PRO A 349 10.62 22.52 0.85
CA PRO A 349 11.57 22.96 -0.15
C PRO A 349 12.75 22.00 -0.25
N VAL A 350 12.99 21.47 -1.46
CA VAL A 350 14.26 20.83 -1.81
C VAL A 350 15.23 21.94 -2.19
N THR A 351 16.36 22.02 -1.51
CA THR A 351 17.35 23.10 -1.70
C THR A 351 18.58 22.53 -2.38
N SER A 352 18.98 23.14 -3.50
CA SER A 352 20.27 22.88 -4.15
C SER A 352 21.06 24.17 -4.35
N THR A 353 22.37 24.11 -4.49
CA THR A 353 23.22 25.29 -4.67
C THR A 353 23.86 25.30 -6.07
N SER A 354 23.83 26.44 -6.75
CA SER A 354 24.47 26.63 -8.05
C SER A 354 25.36 27.87 -8.10
N ASP A 355 26.37 27.82 -8.98
CA ASP A 355 27.14 28.98 -9.40
C ASP A 355 26.55 29.56 -10.70
N ASP A 356 25.73 30.60 -10.53
CA ASP A 356 25.04 31.29 -11.63
C ASP A 356 25.89 32.44 -12.22
N SER A 357 27.17 32.57 -11.83
CA SER A 357 28.05 33.66 -12.29
C SER A 357 28.28 33.63 -13.82
N ALA A 358 28.61 34.79 -14.38
CA ALA A 358 29.06 34.88 -15.77
C ALA A 358 30.56 34.57 -15.84
N GLY A 359 30.95 33.42 -16.38
CA GLY A 359 32.36 33.04 -16.56
C GLY A 359 32.69 31.63 -16.10
N ALA A 360 33.88 31.43 -15.54
CA ALA A 360 34.30 30.17 -14.94
C ALA A 360 33.49 29.90 -13.66
N LYS A 361 32.92 28.71 -13.56
CA LYS A 361 31.97 28.33 -12.50
C LYS A 361 32.52 27.22 -11.62
N LEU A 362 32.10 27.21 -10.36
CA LEU A 362 32.19 26.02 -9.53
C LEU A 362 31.17 24.98 -10.02
N ASN A 363 31.64 23.75 -10.19
CA ASN A 363 30.77 22.59 -10.38
C ASN A 363 30.50 22.01 -8.99
N LEU A 364 29.28 22.20 -8.51
CA LEU A 364 28.84 21.76 -7.19
C LEU A 364 28.07 20.44 -7.35
N SER A 365 28.50 19.40 -6.65
CA SER A 365 27.67 18.23 -6.40
C SER A 365 26.84 18.48 -5.15
N ASP A 366 25.57 18.12 -5.21
CA ASP A 366 24.74 18.08 -4.02
C ASP A 366 24.95 16.69 -3.38
N ASP A 367 25.90 16.62 -2.44
CA ASP A 367 26.25 15.37 -1.75
C ASP A 367 25.25 15.05 -0.62
N SER A 368 24.15 15.81 -0.51
CA SER A 368 22.98 15.39 0.28
C SER A 368 22.25 14.27 -0.44
N SER A 369 22.88 13.09 -0.45
CA SER A 369 22.20 11.84 -0.81
C SER A 369 20.98 11.70 0.06
N GLY A 370 19.81 11.61 -0.58
CA GLY A 370 18.54 11.43 0.09
C GLY A 370 18.50 10.13 0.88
N ASP A 371 18.79 10.22 2.17
CA ASP A 371 18.13 9.35 3.12
C ASP A 371 16.70 9.90 3.23
N GLU A 372 15.77 9.22 2.55
CA GLU A 372 14.32 9.32 2.73
C GLU A 372 13.87 8.88 4.15
N GLU A 373 14.78 8.89 5.13
CA GLU A 373 14.55 8.66 6.55
C GLU A 373 14.86 9.96 7.32
N GLY A 374 13.82 10.70 7.64
CA GLY A 374 13.72 11.36 8.95
C GLY A 374 14.79 12.40 9.32
N GLY A 375 15.34 13.15 8.36
CA GLY A 375 15.87 14.46 8.71
C GLY A 375 14.71 15.28 9.29
N GLU A 376 14.82 15.73 10.55
CA GLU A 376 13.79 16.57 11.19
C GLU A 376 13.29 17.60 10.17
N PRO A 377 11.96 17.78 10.02
CA PRO A 377 11.44 18.76 9.08
C PRO A 377 12.20 20.05 9.30
N ARG A 378 13.03 20.45 8.32
CA ARG A 378 13.57 21.80 8.31
C ARG A 378 12.34 22.67 8.48
N ASP A 379 12.34 23.46 9.56
CA ASP A 379 11.29 24.41 9.93
C ASP A 379 10.56 24.90 8.66
N ASP A 380 9.23 24.81 8.64
CA ASP A 380 8.43 25.26 7.49
C ASP A 380 8.63 26.77 7.21
N ASN A 381 9.43 27.45 8.04
CA ASN A 381 9.78 28.87 8.00
C ASN A 381 8.52 29.74 8.07
N GLY A 382 7.45 29.23 8.69
CA GLY A 382 6.14 29.87 8.74
C GLY A 382 5.38 29.86 7.41
N THR A 383 5.78 29.02 6.45
CA THR A 383 5.18 28.95 5.10
C THR A 383 3.69 28.66 5.16
N ILE A 384 3.29 27.63 5.92
CA ILE A 384 1.88 27.23 6.00
C ILE A 384 1.06 28.31 6.71
N ASP A 385 1.60 28.97 7.74
CA ASP A 385 0.93 30.10 8.40
C ASP A 385 0.75 31.30 7.47
N ALA A 386 1.77 31.63 6.67
CA ALA A 386 1.70 32.73 5.72
C ALA A 386 0.67 32.45 4.62
N LEU A 387 0.63 31.22 4.10
CA LEU A 387 -0.38 30.78 3.14
C LEU A 387 -1.77 30.80 3.76
N THR A 388 -1.95 30.27 4.98
CA THR A 388 -3.23 30.29 5.69
C THR A 388 -3.78 31.72 5.79
N LYS A 389 -2.93 32.70 6.13
CA LYS A 389 -3.32 34.12 6.22
C LYS A 389 -3.71 34.71 4.86
N GLU A 390 -2.90 34.50 3.83
CA GLU A 390 -3.17 35.03 2.47
C GLU A 390 -4.48 34.48 1.92
N PHE A 391 -4.71 33.18 2.09
CA PHE A 391 -5.88 32.48 1.56
C PHE A 391 -7.12 32.60 2.45
N LYS A 392 -7.01 33.26 3.63
CA LYS A 392 -8.05 33.29 4.67
C LYS A 392 -8.54 31.88 4.99
N GLY A 393 -7.59 30.95 5.04
CA GLY A 393 -7.82 29.52 5.16
C GLY A 393 -7.87 29.05 6.60
N GLN A 394 -8.10 27.75 6.72
CA GLN A 394 -8.07 26.96 7.93
C GLN A 394 -6.87 26.03 7.90
N ARG A 395 -6.28 25.73 9.05
CA ARG A 395 -5.17 24.79 9.19
C ARG A 395 -5.69 23.48 9.79
N TRP A 396 -5.05 22.36 9.48
CA TRP A 396 -5.39 21.08 10.12
C TRP A 396 -4.90 21.05 11.58
N ASP A 397 -5.77 20.61 12.49
CA ASP A 397 -5.47 20.30 13.89
C ASP A 397 -5.38 18.77 13.99
N ALA A 398 -4.15 18.22 13.95
CA ALA A 398 -3.92 16.78 13.95
C ALA A 398 -4.44 16.09 15.23
N ASP A 399 -4.27 16.74 16.38
CA ASP A 399 -4.70 16.22 17.69
C ASP A 399 -6.21 16.00 17.76
N LYS A 400 -6.98 16.85 17.07
CA LYS A 400 -8.45 16.78 17.06
C LYS A 400 -9.03 16.25 15.76
N SER A 401 -8.20 16.07 14.74
CA SER A 401 -8.59 15.71 13.38
C SER A 401 -9.68 16.63 12.80
N VAL A 402 -9.47 17.96 12.92
CA VAL A 402 -10.42 18.98 12.42
C VAL A 402 -9.71 20.16 11.75
N TRP A 403 -10.42 20.84 10.85
CA TRP A 403 -9.99 22.14 10.30
C TRP A 403 -10.25 23.27 11.31
N LYS A 404 -9.24 24.11 11.55
CA LYS A 404 -9.29 25.24 12.50
C LYS A 404 -9.06 26.58 11.82
#